data_AF-R9MXJ8-F1
#
_entry.id   AF-R9MXJ8-F1
#
_cell.length_a   1.000
_cell.length_b   1.000
_cell.length_c   1.000
_cell.angle_alpha   90.00
_cell.angle_beta   90.00
_cell.angle_gamma   90.00
#
_symmetry.space_group_name_H-M   'P 1'
#
loop_
_entity.id
_entity.type
_entity.pdbx_description
1 polymer ?
#
loop_
_entity_poly.entity_id
_entity_poly.type
_entity_poly.pdbx_seq_one_letter_code
_entity_poly.pdbx_strand_id
1 'polypeptide(L)'
;MKSKETYMKKLKEWLQNTSESPLEEMNEFFTKRLDDYEEHMSVWKNSYQIFAETLPLECRKVLDLGCGTGLELDEIWKKDPCIEVTGVDLCQSMLDKLLEKHSDKQLVNKIFSTNIHLIK
;
A
#
# COMPACT_ATOMS: atom_id res chain seq x y z
N MET A 1 -24.95 -18.70 9.71
CA MET A 1 -24.73 -17.24 9.79
C MET A 1 -24.65 -16.83 11.24
N LYS A 2 -23.56 -16.18 11.70
CA LYS A 2 -23.54 -15.56 13.04
C LYS A 2 -24.55 -14.40 13.05
N SER A 3 -25.36 -14.27 14.11
CA SER A 3 -26.29 -13.13 14.22
C SER A 3 -25.50 -11.83 14.34
N LYS A 4 -26.06 -10.73 13.81
CA LYS A 4 -25.47 -9.38 13.90
C LYS A 4 -25.12 -9.02 15.36
N GLU A 5 -25.95 -9.43 16.30
CA GLU A 5 -25.72 -9.24 17.75
C GLU A 5 -24.47 -9.96 18.25
N THR A 6 -24.25 -11.20 17.82
CA THR A 6 -23.05 -11.97 18.17
C THR A 6 -21.79 -11.31 17.62
N TYR A 7 -21.84 -10.79 16.39
CA TYR A 7 -20.74 -10.03 15.80
C TYR A 7 -20.45 -8.76 16.59
N MET A 8 -21.47 -7.95 16.88
CA MET A 8 -21.31 -6.70 17.63
C MET A 8 -20.77 -6.92 19.04
N LYS A 9 -21.19 -8.00 19.73
CA LYS A 9 -20.65 -8.36 21.04
C LYS A 9 -19.15 -8.66 20.95
N LYS A 10 -18.74 -9.50 20.00
CA LYS A 10 -17.32 -9.85 19.79
C LYS A 10 -16.47 -8.64 19.41
N LEU A 11 -17.00 -7.74 18.59
CA LEU A 11 -16.31 -6.51 18.22
C LEU A 11 -16.07 -5.61 19.44
N LYS A 12 -17.08 -5.44 20.31
CA LYS A 12 -16.93 -4.67 21.56
C LYS A 12 -15.91 -5.29 22.50
N GLU A 13 -15.94 -6.61 22.67
CA GLU A 13 -14.95 -7.34 23.47
C GLU A 13 -13.55 -7.17 22.90
N TRP A 14 -13.38 -7.26 21.57
CA TRP A 14 -12.09 -7.04 20.91
C TRP A 14 -11.57 -5.61 21.12
N LEU A 15 -12.42 -4.59 20.96
CA LEU A 15 -12.05 -3.18 21.20
C LEU A 15 -11.62 -2.94 22.65
N GLN A 16 -12.33 -3.53 23.62
CA GLN A 16 -11.94 -3.44 25.04
C GLN A 16 -10.62 -4.16 25.32
N ASN A 17 -10.42 -5.35 24.76
CA ASN A 17 -9.21 -6.13 24.97
C ASN A 17 -7.97 -5.53 24.29
N THR A 18 -8.16 -4.68 23.28
CA THR A 18 -7.07 -4.07 22.52
C THR A 18 -6.85 -2.59 22.84
N SER A 19 -7.65 -1.98 23.73
CA SER A 19 -7.56 -0.53 24.04
C SER A 19 -6.19 -0.10 24.59
N GLU A 20 -5.52 -0.97 25.34
CA GLU A 20 -4.20 -0.73 25.92
C GLU A 20 -3.06 -1.27 25.03
N SER A 21 -3.36 -1.78 23.83
CA SER A 21 -2.32 -2.23 22.91
C SER A 21 -1.51 -1.02 22.45
N PRO A 22 -0.17 -1.07 22.51
CA PRO A 22 0.64 0.03 22.02
C PRO A 22 0.35 0.26 20.54
N LEU A 23 0.33 1.54 20.17
CA LEU A 23 0.29 1.93 18.78
C LEU A 23 1.57 1.43 18.11
N GLU A 24 1.43 0.92 16.89
CA GLU A 24 2.58 0.47 16.11
C GLU A 24 3.02 1.58 15.17
N GLU A 25 4.31 1.89 15.16
CA GLU A 25 4.88 2.83 14.19
C GLU A 25 4.68 2.28 12.78
N MET A 26 4.19 3.13 11.86
CA MET A 26 3.75 2.70 10.54
C MET A 26 4.89 2.07 9.73
N ASN A 27 6.09 2.67 9.80
CA ASN A 27 7.28 2.12 9.14
C ASN A 27 7.63 0.71 9.66
N GLU A 28 7.55 0.48 10.97
CA GLU A 28 7.82 -0.84 11.54
C GLU A 28 6.77 -1.87 11.15
N PHE A 29 5.48 -1.46 11.15
CA PHE A 29 4.38 -2.33 10.77
C PHE A 29 4.58 -2.93 9.37
N PHE A 30 4.89 -2.07 8.40
CA PHE A 30 5.07 -2.48 7.02
C PHE A 30 6.39 -3.22 6.80
N THR A 31 7.49 -2.78 7.43
CA THR A 31 8.80 -3.44 7.30
C THR A 31 8.76 -4.90 7.78
N LYS A 32 8.07 -5.19 8.89
CA LYS A 32 7.95 -6.57 9.43
C LYS A 32 7.19 -7.54 8.51
N ARG A 33 6.43 -7.02 7.55
CA ARG A 33 5.53 -7.77 6.67
C ARG A 33 5.96 -7.70 5.22
N LEU A 34 7.14 -7.14 4.93
CA LEU A 34 7.56 -6.88 3.55
C LEU A 34 7.63 -8.16 2.71
N ASP A 35 8.12 -9.26 3.30
CA ASP A 35 8.36 -10.52 2.59
C ASP A 35 7.08 -11.19 2.07
N ASP A 36 5.98 -11.11 2.81
CA ASP A 36 4.68 -11.69 2.45
C ASP A 36 3.66 -10.64 2.00
N TYR A 37 4.05 -9.35 1.96
CA TYR A 37 3.15 -8.24 1.68
C TYR A 37 2.40 -8.39 0.36
N GLU A 38 3.13 -8.60 -0.75
CA GLU A 38 2.52 -8.67 -2.07
C GLU A 38 1.63 -9.90 -2.25
N GLU A 39 2.02 -11.04 -1.66
CA GLU A 39 1.20 -12.25 -1.65
C GLU A 39 -0.09 -12.01 -0.86
N HIS A 40 0.00 -11.37 0.31
CA HIS A 40 -1.15 -10.96 1.11
C HIS A 40 -2.08 -10.03 0.33
N MET A 41 -1.52 -9.10 -0.45
CA MET A 41 -2.27 -8.13 -1.24
C MET A 41 -2.76 -8.66 -2.61
N SER A 42 -2.39 -9.88 -2.99
CA SER A 42 -2.74 -10.49 -4.29
C SER A 42 -4.25 -10.64 -4.54
N VAL A 43 -5.05 -10.65 -3.47
CA VAL A 43 -6.52 -10.68 -3.55
C VAL A 43 -7.10 -9.47 -4.29
N TRP A 44 -6.33 -8.38 -4.38
CA TRP A 44 -6.71 -7.13 -5.06
C TRP A 44 -6.18 -7.02 -6.49
N LYS A 45 -5.51 -8.06 -7.02
CA LYS A 45 -4.85 -8.01 -8.34
C LYS A 45 -5.77 -7.49 -9.47
N ASN A 46 -7.03 -7.92 -9.50
CA ASN A 46 -7.98 -7.47 -10.51
C ASN A 46 -8.31 -5.97 -10.37
N SER A 47 -8.34 -5.45 -9.14
CA SER A 47 -8.57 -4.03 -8.88
C SER A 47 -7.42 -3.17 -9.41
N TYR A 48 -6.17 -3.60 -9.26
CA TYR A 48 -5.00 -2.89 -9.79
C TYR A 48 -5.04 -2.81 -11.33
N GLN A 49 -5.45 -3.90 -11.98
CA GLN A 49 -5.61 -3.94 -13.44
C GLN A 49 -6.70 -2.98 -13.92
N ILE A 50 -7.87 -3.02 -13.28
CA ILE A 50 -8.98 -2.11 -13.60
C ILE A 50 -8.52 -0.66 -13.41
N PHE A 51 -7.83 -0.35 -12.31
CA PHE A 51 -7.33 0.98 -12.04
C PHE A 51 -6.41 1.48 -13.16
N ALA A 52 -5.41 0.68 -13.56
CA ALA A 52 -4.52 1.00 -14.67
C ALA A 52 -5.29 1.29 -15.98
N GLU A 53 -6.34 0.51 -16.26
CA GLU A 53 -7.19 0.74 -17.44
C GLU A 53 -7.98 2.05 -17.39
N THR A 54 -8.37 2.51 -16.19
CA THR A 54 -9.10 3.78 -16.04
C THR A 54 -8.25 5.03 -16.28
N LEU A 55 -6.91 4.92 -16.28
CA LEU A 55 -6.05 6.07 -16.56
C LEU A 55 -6.32 6.63 -17.98
N PRO A 56 -6.49 7.96 -18.13
CA PRO A 56 -6.60 8.60 -19.43
C PRO A 56 -5.43 8.28 -20.35
N LEU A 57 -5.68 8.16 -21.66
CA LEU A 57 -4.65 7.79 -22.65
C LEU A 57 -3.53 8.84 -22.78
N GLU A 58 -3.87 10.09 -22.47
CA GLU A 58 -2.97 11.24 -22.46
C GLU A 58 -2.24 11.42 -21.12
N CYS A 59 -2.52 10.59 -20.12
CA CYS A 59 -1.83 10.65 -18.84
C CYS A 59 -0.34 10.35 -19.02
N ARG A 60 0.53 11.28 -18.61
CA ARG A 60 1.99 11.12 -18.70
C ARG A 60 2.69 11.12 -17.35
N LYS A 61 2.05 11.68 -16.32
CA LYS A 61 2.65 11.89 -15.00
C LYS A 61 1.67 11.46 -13.91
N VAL A 62 2.15 10.66 -12.98
CA VAL A 62 1.38 10.16 -11.84
C VAL A 62 2.08 10.56 -10.54
N LEU A 63 1.30 11.05 -9.57
CA LEU A 63 1.71 11.16 -8.18
C LEU A 63 0.99 10.05 -7.42
N ASP A 64 1.76 9.14 -6.84
CA ASP A 64 1.24 8.02 -6.06
C ASP A 64 1.57 8.25 -4.57
N LEU A 65 0.53 8.27 -3.73
CA LEU A 65 0.62 8.56 -2.29
C LEU A 65 0.31 7.29 -1.50
N GLY A 66 1.31 6.79 -0.79
CA GLY A 66 1.28 5.43 -0.23
C GLY A 66 1.61 4.38 -1.29
N CYS A 67 2.61 4.65 -2.13
CA CYS A 67 2.93 3.82 -3.30
C CYS A 67 3.42 2.41 -2.94
N GLY A 68 3.83 2.17 -1.69
CA GLY A 68 4.24 0.85 -1.21
C GLY A 68 5.32 0.21 -2.08
N THR A 69 5.16 -1.07 -2.38
CA THR A 69 6.02 -1.83 -3.30
C THR A 69 5.63 -1.65 -4.79
N GLY A 70 4.62 -0.82 -5.09
CA GLY A 70 4.21 -0.49 -6.46
C GLY A 70 3.23 -1.43 -7.13
N LEU A 71 2.36 -2.13 -6.39
CA LEU A 71 1.40 -3.08 -6.99
C LEU A 71 0.46 -2.45 -8.04
N GLU A 72 0.04 -1.19 -7.83
CA GLU A 72 -0.72 -0.45 -8.82
C GLU A 72 0.15 0.01 -10.00
N LEU A 73 1.35 0.48 -9.70
CA LEU A 73 2.33 0.95 -10.69
C LEU A 73 2.77 -0.19 -11.64
N ASP A 74 2.83 -1.43 -11.14
CA ASP A 74 3.10 -2.63 -11.94
C ASP A 74 2.15 -2.74 -13.14
N GLU A 75 0.86 -2.50 -12.93
CA GLU A 75 -0.15 -2.57 -13.99
C GLU A 75 -0.15 -1.30 -14.86
N ILE A 76 0.10 -0.13 -14.27
CA ILE A 76 0.22 1.14 -15.02
C ILE A 76 1.37 1.07 -16.04
N TRP A 77 2.56 0.61 -15.63
CA TRP A 77 3.70 0.52 -16.55
C TRP A 77 3.59 -0.62 -17.57
N LYS A 78 2.75 -1.63 -17.33
CA LYS A 78 2.41 -2.60 -18.39
C LYS A 78 1.60 -1.94 -19.51
N LYS A 79 0.71 -1.01 -19.17
CA LYS A 79 -0.12 -0.26 -20.13
C LYS A 79 0.68 0.83 -20.85
N ASP A 80 1.42 1.64 -20.11
CA ASP A 80 2.32 2.66 -20.67
C ASP A 80 3.67 2.67 -19.91
N PRO A 81 4.72 2.02 -20.46
CA PRO A 81 6.04 1.97 -19.85
C PRO A 81 6.72 3.34 -19.71
N CYS A 82 6.23 4.37 -20.40
CA CYS A 82 6.83 5.69 -20.44
C CYS A 82 6.26 6.66 -19.40
N ILE A 83 5.22 6.28 -18.64
CA ILE A 83 4.66 7.12 -17.58
C ILE A 83 5.73 7.48 -16.56
N GLU A 84 5.83 8.78 -16.26
CA GLU A 84 6.64 9.32 -15.19
C GLU A 84 5.88 9.23 -13.87
N VAL A 85 6.53 8.69 -12.84
CA VAL A 85 5.91 8.52 -11.51
C VAL A 85 6.71 9.27 -10.47
N THR A 86 6.01 10.03 -9.63
CA THR A 86 6.51 10.44 -8.32
C THR A 86 5.83 9.58 -7.26
N GLY A 87 6.57 8.65 -6.67
CA GLY A 87 6.09 7.79 -5.59
C GLY A 87 6.41 8.41 -4.24
N VAL A 88 5.42 8.46 -3.34
CA VAL A 88 5.59 8.92 -1.96
C VAL A 88 5.13 7.81 -1.02
N ASP A 89 5.97 7.44 -0.07
CA ASP A 89 5.61 6.52 1.00
C ASP A 89 6.24 6.95 2.33
N LEU A 90 5.74 6.37 3.41
CA LEU A 90 6.23 6.55 4.78
C LEU A 90 7.31 5.53 5.14
N CYS A 91 7.40 4.42 4.40
CA CYS A 91 8.25 3.29 4.72
C CYS A 91 9.40 3.20 3.72
N GLN A 92 10.64 3.39 4.20
CA GLN A 92 11.81 3.34 3.33
C GLN A 92 11.98 1.96 2.67
N SER A 93 11.71 0.89 3.43
CA SER A 93 11.80 -0.49 2.96
C SER A 93 10.83 -0.78 1.79
N MET A 94 9.66 -0.14 1.79
CA MET A 94 8.69 -0.22 0.68
C MET A 94 9.22 0.48 -0.56
N LEU A 95 9.77 1.70 -0.42
CA LEU A 95 10.38 2.46 -1.51
C LEU A 95 11.61 1.75 -2.09
N ASP A 96 12.41 1.11 -1.25
CA ASP A 96 13.57 0.33 -1.67
C ASP A 96 13.12 -0.87 -2.52
N LYS A 97 12.05 -1.55 -2.10
CA LYS A 97 11.48 -2.67 -2.87
C LYS A 97 10.88 -2.21 -4.21
N LEU A 98 10.20 -1.07 -4.22
CA LEU A 98 9.69 -0.45 -5.43
C LEU A 98 10.82 -0.12 -6.41
N LEU A 99 11.91 0.48 -5.92
CA LEU A 99 13.07 0.84 -6.74
C LEU A 99 13.81 -0.40 -7.27
N GLU A 100 13.91 -1.47 -6.49
CA GLU A 100 14.47 -2.75 -6.93
C GLU A 100 13.68 -3.31 -8.13
N LYS A 101 12.35 -3.31 -8.04
CA LYS A 101 11.45 -3.82 -9.10
C LYS A 101 11.50 -2.99 -10.38
N HIS A 102 11.65 -1.67 -10.26
CA HIS A 102 11.43 -0.70 -11.34
C HIS A 102 12.61 0.26 -11.57
N SER A 103 13.83 -0.24 -11.38
CA SER A 103 15.05 0.55 -11.59
C SER A 103 15.22 1.07 -13.03
N ASP A 104 14.50 0.50 -13.99
CA ASP A 104 14.45 0.92 -15.40
C ASP A 104 13.38 1.99 -15.70
N LYS A 105 12.51 2.31 -14.75
CA LYS A 105 11.38 3.23 -14.95
C LYS A 105 11.72 4.68 -14.63
N GLN A 106 10.92 5.59 -15.18
CA GLN A 106 10.98 7.02 -14.85
C GLN A 106 10.31 7.27 -13.48
N LEU A 107 10.98 6.85 -12.42
CA LEU A 107 10.48 6.90 -11.04
C LEU A 107 11.34 7.84 -10.18
N VAL A 108 10.66 8.74 -9.48
CA VAL A 108 11.25 9.55 -8.39
C VAL A 108 10.56 9.17 -7.08
N ASN A 109 11.31 8.56 -6.16
CA ASN A 109 10.82 8.22 -4.83
C ASN A 109 11.05 9.37 -3.84
N LYS A 110 10.05 9.62 -3.00
CA LYS A 110 10.16 10.54 -1.87
C LYS A 110 9.68 9.85 -0.60
N ILE A 111 10.57 9.79 0.38
CA ILE A 111 10.20 9.40 1.73
C ILE A 111 9.52 10.58 2.43
N PHE A 112 8.38 10.33 3.06
CA PHE A 112 7.77 11.28 3.97
C PHE A 112 8.11 10.87 5.41
N SER A 113 9.24 11.36 5.91
CA SER A 113 9.74 10.99 7.23
C SER A 113 9.03 11.77 8.34
N THR A 114 8.06 11.14 8.97
CA THR A 114 7.44 11.58 10.22
C THR A 114 7.02 10.37 11.06
N ASN A 115 6.93 10.53 12.37
CA ASN A 115 6.48 9.47 13.27
C ASN A 115 4.95 9.40 13.21
N ILE A 116 4.43 8.52 12.35
CA ILE A 116 3.01 8.21 12.22
C ILE A 116 2.78 6.82 12.78
N HIS A 117 1.81 6.72 13.68
CA HIS A 117 1.41 5.46 14.27
C HIS A 117 0.06 4.98 13.72
N LEU A 118 -0.09 3.66 13.63
CA LEU A 118 -1.35 3.02 13.27
C LEU A 118 -2.30 3.01 14.45
N ILE A 119 -3.50 3.56 14.22
CA ILE A 119 -4.65 3.41 15.12
C ILE A 119 -5.28 2.05 14.81
N LYS A 120 -5.32 1.16 15.79
CA LYS A 120 -5.93 -0.18 15.69
C LYS A 120 -7.43 -0.11 15.93
#